data_AF-A0A0G0T551-F1
#
_entry.id   AF-A0A0G0T551-F1
#
_cell.length_a   1.000
_cell.length_b   1.000
_cell.length_c   1.000
_cell.angle_alpha   90.00
_cell.angle_beta   90.00
_cell.angle_gamma   90.00
#
_symmetry.space_group_name_H-M   'P 1'
#
loop_
_entity.id
_entity.type
_entity.pdbx_description
1 polymer ?
#
loop_
_entity_poly.entity_id
_entity_poly.type
_entity_poly.pdbx_seq_one_letter_code
_entity_poly.pdbx_strand_id
1 'polypeptide(L)'
;MDHDHYPYTDAPQHINHEEQLALHKNHSKLLIPLILLIVGVLVIGGLSFAYFRVGKQQCVYNGGTYSIGDSVPSEDGCNSCSCTYDEQTNTTQVSCTVMACANDQSDPATGWNTFQDENYTFKYPNEWQQQETNLFGSRSVTEFSYQSGTPFGFSNQGNYNQETGKEYSTLDEYLGKAAAEKSIDIQVAGNLAKFVDDPGDPGHVITFQRVVLFSTTKAEILDFYYQSSYYQQEYSENILTQILSTFRFLDFLDEEELDVRWRQYTDNELKITFEYPDTWSVGSDRPYPDFFYLLSIKGDELLDPIITVTSNENPEKLNPREWFENKRNNFHPVLMNELGEVSIGGYPAFIVGQPDTCDTALLMVAYVDRGHDMLTIDYTEYNNTSIFTSNHFAFYHFLSTLSFDGVAVGKNTVDSSFFQIPPAPEDYVCENSN
;
A
#
# COMPACT_ATOMS: atom_id res chain seq x y z
N MET A 1 -63.53 85.75 3.90
CA MET A 1 -62.24 86.45 3.81
C MET A 1 -61.56 86.30 5.17
N ASP A 2 -60.49 85.52 5.15
CA ASP A 2 -59.23 85.70 5.86
C ASP A 2 -59.13 85.60 7.40
N HIS A 3 -58.44 84.52 7.78
CA HIS A 3 -57.30 84.44 8.72
C HIS A 3 -57.49 84.54 10.26
N ASP A 4 -57.40 83.34 10.86
CA ASP A 4 -56.42 82.92 11.87
C ASP A 4 -56.27 83.67 13.21
N HIS A 5 -56.48 82.93 14.31
CA HIS A 5 -55.49 82.80 15.39
C HIS A 5 -55.63 81.47 16.15
N TYR A 6 -54.48 80.85 16.49
CA TYR A 6 -54.36 79.60 17.24
C TYR A 6 -54.55 79.77 18.75
N PRO A 7 -54.96 78.71 19.48
CA PRO A 7 -54.69 78.54 20.92
C PRO A 7 -53.62 77.46 21.21
N TYR A 8 -52.82 77.69 22.26
CA TYR A 8 -51.62 76.94 22.63
C TYR A 8 -51.38 77.19 24.14
N THR A 9 -51.21 76.23 25.06
CA THR A 9 -51.17 74.74 25.03
C THR A 9 -51.57 74.20 26.41
N ASP A 10 -52.00 72.93 26.50
CA ASP A 10 -52.07 72.19 27.78
C ASP A 10 -51.04 71.04 27.86
N ALA A 11 -50.63 70.74 29.10
CA ALA A 11 -49.40 70.00 29.44
C ALA A 11 -49.47 68.46 29.26
N PRO A 12 -48.32 67.78 29.08
CA PRO A 12 -48.27 66.33 28.91
C PRO A 12 -48.51 65.56 30.22
N GLN A 13 -49.22 64.44 30.13
CA GLN A 13 -49.50 63.55 31.27
C GLN A 13 -48.27 62.73 31.68
N HIS A 14 -48.03 62.64 32.99
CA HIS A 14 -47.01 61.77 33.58
C HIS A 14 -47.37 60.29 33.41
N ILE A 15 -46.46 59.52 32.79
CA ILE A 15 -46.52 58.05 32.78
C ILE A 15 -45.96 57.50 34.09
N ASN A 16 -46.61 56.48 34.65
CA ASN A 16 -46.24 55.87 35.94
C ASN A 16 -44.85 55.20 35.89
N HIS A 17 -44.01 55.50 36.88
CA HIS A 17 -42.66 54.95 37.03
C HIS A 17 -42.65 53.44 37.33
N GLU A 18 -43.74 52.88 37.87
CA GLU A 18 -43.85 51.44 38.18
C GLU A 18 -44.09 50.57 36.93
N GLU A 19 -44.88 51.04 35.97
CA GLU A 19 -45.14 50.30 34.72
C GLU A 19 -43.87 50.19 33.86
N GLN A 20 -43.09 51.27 33.79
CA GLN A 20 -41.76 51.29 33.16
C GLN A 20 -40.80 50.24 33.76
N LEU A 21 -40.86 50.02 35.08
CA LEU A 21 -40.03 49.05 35.79
C LEU A 21 -40.46 47.61 35.52
N ALA A 22 -41.77 47.35 35.47
CA ALA A 22 -42.32 46.02 35.21
C ALA A 22 -42.01 45.52 33.79
N LEU A 23 -42.11 46.41 32.79
CA LEU A 23 -41.82 46.10 31.39
C LEU A 23 -40.34 45.72 31.20
N HIS A 24 -39.41 46.52 31.73
CA HIS A 24 -37.96 46.23 31.71
C HIS A 24 -37.62 44.87 32.32
N LYS A 25 -38.25 44.53 33.45
CA LYS A 25 -37.99 43.27 34.18
C LYS A 25 -38.43 42.03 33.41
N ASN A 26 -39.40 42.14 32.51
CA ASN A 26 -39.89 41.01 31.72
C ASN A 26 -39.12 40.81 30.41
N HIS A 27 -38.76 41.90 29.70
CA HIS A 27 -37.88 41.81 28.52
C HIS A 27 -36.50 41.25 28.88
N SER A 28 -35.92 41.65 30.02
CA SER A 28 -34.64 41.14 30.51
C SER A 28 -34.61 39.61 30.69
N LYS A 29 -35.71 39.01 31.18
CA LYS A 29 -35.80 37.56 31.41
C LYS A 29 -35.78 36.72 30.12
N LEU A 30 -36.20 37.27 28.99
CA LEU A 30 -36.24 36.57 27.71
C LEU A 30 -35.04 36.90 26.81
N LEU A 31 -34.52 38.13 26.89
CA LEU A 31 -33.37 38.57 26.09
C LEU A 31 -32.07 37.87 26.48
N ILE A 32 -31.80 37.71 27.78
CA ILE A 32 -30.56 37.10 28.27
C ILE A 32 -30.38 35.64 27.77
N PRO A 33 -31.36 34.71 27.92
CA PRO A 33 -31.20 33.35 27.40
C PRO A 33 -31.15 33.30 25.87
N LEU A 34 -31.84 34.21 25.15
CA LEU A 34 -31.77 34.28 23.69
C LEU A 34 -30.36 34.72 23.22
N ILE A 35 -29.77 35.73 23.87
CA ILE A 35 -28.40 36.19 23.60
C ILE A 35 -27.40 35.07 23.90
N LEU A 36 -27.53 34.37 25.03
CA LEU A 36 -26.67 33.24 25.38
C LEU A 36 -26.77 32.08 24.38
N LEU A 37 -27.97 31.80 23.84
CA LEU A 37 -28.16 30.78 22.81
C LEU A 37 -27.54 31.20 21.47
N ILE A 38 -27.71 32.47 21.06
CA ILE A 38 -27.09 33.00 19.83
C ILE A 38 -25.56 33.00 19.96
N VAL A 39 -25.01 33.45 21.10
CA VAL A 39 -23.57 33.38 21.39
C VAL A 39 -23.10 31.93 21.40
N GLY A 40 -23.85 31.00 22.00
CA GLY A 40 -23.55 29.57 21.97
C GLY A 40 -23.47 29.02 20.55
N VAL A 41 -24.44 29.32 19.68
CA VAL A 41 -24.44 28.91 18.27
C VAL A 41 -23.31 29.55 17.48
N LEU A 42 -22.98 30.82 17.73
CA LEU A 42 -21.85 31.50 17.08
C LEU A 42 -20.49 30.98 17.56
N VAL A 43 -20.35 30.62 18.83
CA VAL A 43 -19.14 30.01 19.39
C VAL A 43 -18.99 28.58 18.89
N ILE A 44 -20.05 27.76 18.90
CA ILE A 44 -20.02 26.40 18.34
C ILE A 44 -19.74 26.45 16.84
N GLY A 45 -20.43 27.31 16.09
CA GLY A 45 -20.19 27.50 14.65
C GLY A 45 -18.78 28.00 14.34
N GLY A 46 -18.25 28.93 15.13
CA GLY A 46 -16.87 29.43 15.02
C GLY A 46 -15.83 28.37 15.35
N LEU A 47 -16.04 27.56 16.39
CA LEU A 47 -15.18 26.43 16.75
C LEU A 47 -15.22 25.34 15.69
N SER A 48 -16.40 24.97 15.17
CA SER A 48 -16.54 24.03 14.05
C SER A 48 -15.91 24.55 12.77
N PHE A 49 -16.03 25.85 12.45
CA PHE A 49 -15.38 26.45 11.29
C PHE A 49 -13.85 26.52 11.44
N ALA A 50 -13.35 26.76 12.65
CA ALA A 50 -11.91 26.66 12.95
C ALA A 50 -11.42 25.20 12.80
N TYR A 51 -12.14 24.22 13.36
CA TYR A 51 -11.81 22.80 13.23
C TYR A 51 -11.79 22.35 11.76
N PHE A 52 -12.74 22.82 10.95
CA PHE A 52 -12.81 22.52 9.52
C PHE A 52 -11.67 23.17 8.71
N ARG A 53 -11.06 24.26 9.19
CA ARG A 53 -9.88 24.88 8.56
C ARG A 53 -8.55 24.24 8.94
N VAL A 54 -8.46 23.58 10.11
CA VAL A 54 -7.22 22.91 10.55
C VAL A 54 -6.99 21.58 9.80
N GLY A 55 -8.04 20.94 9.28
CA GLY A 55 -7.97 19.58 8.73
C GLY A 55 -7.62 19.40 7.25
N LYS A 56 -7.05 20.40 6.54
CA LYS A 56 -6.77 20.30 5.08
C LYS A 56 -5.49 21.00 4.58
N GLN A 57 -4.42 20.99 5.38
CA GLN A 57 -3.11 21.47 4.97
C GLN A 57 -2.01 20.52 5.48
N GLN A 58 -2.04 19.32 4.92
CA GLN A 58 -1.09 18.23 5.19
C GLN A 58 -0.62 17.64 3.87
N CYS A 59 0.61 17.14 3.82
CA CYS A 59 1.14 16.37 2.72
C CYS A 59 0.94 14.88 2.99
N VAL A 60 0.55 14.13 1.96
CA VAL A 60 0.62 12.65 1.99
C VAL A 60 1.90 12.24 1.26
N TYR A 61 2.74 11.44 1.90
CA TYR A 61 4.02 10.98 1.35
C TYR A 61 4.42 9.66 2.01
N ASN A 62 4.86 8.68 1.22
CA ASN A 62 5.21 7.34 1.67
C ASN A 62 4.22 6.76 2.73
N GLY A 63 2.93 6.75 2.39
CA GLY A 63 1.82 6.32 3.27
C GLY A 63 1.51 7.22 4.49
N GLY A 64 2.45 8.08 4.90
CA GLY A 64 2.32 9.00 6.02
C GLY A 64 1.57 10.29 5.70
N THR A 65 1.04 10.95 6.74
CA THR A 65 0.41 12.28 6.65
C THR A 65 1.16 13.27 7.53
N TYR A 66 1.72 14.31 6.91
CA TYR A 66 2.63 15.28 7.54
C TYR A 66 2.10 16.71 7.48
N SER A 67 2.38 17.51 8.50
CA SER A 67 1.97 18.92 8.59
C SER A 67 2.91 19.81 7.78
N ILE A 68 2.45 20.98 7.33
CA ILE A 68 3.34 21.96 6.68
C ILE A 68 4.48 22.34 7.65
N GLY A 69 5.72 22.23 7.16
CA GLY A 69 6.94 22.47 7.92
C GLY A 69 7.58 21.20 8.50
N ASP A 70 6.89 20.06 8.48
CA ASP A 70 7.48 18.78 8.87
C ASP A 70 8.56 18.35 7.88
N SER A 71 9.67 17.84 8.42
CA SER A 71 10.80 17.28 7.68
C SER A 71 10.82 15.77 7.89
N VAL A 72 10.92 15.02 6.79
CA VAL A 72 10.83 13.55 6.76
C VAL A 72 11.99 13.00 5.92
N PRO A 73 12.51 11.79 6.22
CA PRO A 73 13.45 11.13 5.32
C PRO A 73 12.78 10.82 3.97
N SER A 74 13.55 10.88 2.90
CA SER A 74 13.18 10.34 1.59
C SER A 74 13.13 8.80 1.60
N GLU A 75 12.47 8.24 0.59
CA GLU A 75 12.51 6.80 0.30
C GLU A 75 13.95 6.27 0.05
N ASP A 76 14.84 7.08 -0.53
CA ASP A 76 16.26 6.74 -0.72
C ASP A 76 17.10 6.74 0.58
N GLY A 77 16.55 7.24 1.70
CA GLY A 77 17.23 7.31 3.01
C GLY A 77 18.42 8.30 3.10
N CYS A 78 18.83 8.92 1.99
CA CYS A 78 19.95 9.88 1.90
C CYS A 78 19.48 11.33 1.95
N ASN A 79 18.28 11.60 1.43
CA ASN A 79 17.73 12.94 1.28
C ASN A 79 16.74 13.30 2.41
N SER A 80 16.50 14.61 2.54
CA SER A 80 15.50 15.14 3.46
C SER A 80 14.40 15.80 2.64
N CYS A 81 13.17 15.41 2.91
CA CYS A 81 11.98 15.95 2.30
C CYS A 81 11.24 16.85 3.28
N SER A 82 10.65 17.93 2.77
CA SER A 82 9.88 18.88 3.57
C SER A 82 8.47 18.98 3.03
N CYS A 83 7.46 18.90 3.91
CA CYS A 83 6.09 19.22 3.56
C CYS A 83 5.92 20.75 3.46
N THR A 84 5.57 21.23 2.28
CA THR A 84 5.44 22.67 1.99
C THR A 84 4.08 23.02 1.41
N TYR A 85 3.72 24.29 1.48
CA TYR A 85 2.52 24.84 0.84
C TYR A 85 2.94 25.71 -0.33
N ASP A 86 2.46 25.38 -1.53
CA ASP A 86 2.65 26.22 -2.71
C ASP A 86 1.49 27.22 -2.80
N GLU A 87 1.81 28.50 -2.60
CA GLU A 87 0.85 29.60 -2.72
C GLU A 87 0.36 29.83 -4.16
N GLN A 88 1.07 29.34 -5.17
CA GLN A 88 0.74 29.54 -6.59
C GLN A 88 -0.29 28.51 -7.08
N THR A 89 -0.14 27.25 -6.70
CA THR A 89 -1.09 26.17 -7.00
C THR A 89 -2.17 26.02 -5.93
N ASN A 90 -1.96 26.62 -4.74
CA ASN A 90 -2.84 26.51 -3.58
C ASN A 90 -2.98 25.06 -3.08
N THR A 91 -1.87 24.30 -3.13
CA THR A 91 -1.78 22.87 -2.72
C THR A 91 -0.61 22.63 -1.76
N THR A 92 -0.69 21.56 -0.97
CA THR A 92 0.44 21.01 -0.22
C THR A 92 1.24 20.03 -1.07
N GLN A 93 2.57 20.10 -0.99
CA GLN A 93 3.47 19.20 -1.71
C GLN A 93 4.70 18.85 -0.86
N VAL A 94 5.22 17.64 -1.06
CA VAL A 94 6.53 17.25 -0.52
C VAL A 94 7.61 17.64 -1.51
N SER A 95 8.70 18.21 -1.02
CA SER A 95 9.87 18.56 -1.82
C SER A 95 11.12 18.06 -1.13
N CYS A 96 11.85 17.16 -1.81
CA CYS A 96 13.08 16.56 -1.31
C CYS A 96 14.31 17.34 -1.78
N THR A 97 15.37 17.33 -0.96
CA THR A 97 16.70 17.69 -1.44
C THR A 97 17.09 16.75 -2.57
N VAL A 98 17.78 17.26 -3.60
CA VAL A 98 18.42 16.42 -4.62
C VAL A 98 19.92 16.40 -4.31
N MET A 99 20.30 15.56 -3.35
CA MET A 99 21.68 15.18 -3.13
C MET A 99 21.86 13.76 -3.64
N ALA A 100 22.90 13.52 -4.44
CA ALA A 100 23.37 12.16 -4.64
C ALA A 100 23.82 11.62 -3.28
N CYS A 101 23.46 10.38 -2.94
CA CYS A 101 24.04 9.68 -1.81
C CYS A 101 25.57 9.79 -1.92
N ALA A 102 26.21 10.44 -0.96
CA ALA A 102 27.66 10.49 -0.94
C ALA A 102 28.16 9.09 -0.60
N ASN A 103 28.73 8.39 -1.59
CA ASN A 103 29.35 7.06 -1.47
C ASN A 103 30.65 7.10 -0.63
N ASP A 104 30.61 7.77 0.52
CA ASP A 104 31.73 7.96 1.45
C ASP A 104 31.22 8.29 2.88
N GLN A 105 30.11 7.69 3.28
CA GLN A 105 29.98 7.15 4.63
C GLN A 105 30.07 5.63 4.48
N SER A 106 30.95 4.98 5.23
CA SER A 106 31.08 3.53 5.20
C SER A 106 29.72 2.89 5.52
N ASP A 107 29.14 2.15 4.57
CA ASP A 107 27.99 1.28 4.85
C ASP A 107 28.38 0.43 6.08
N PRO A 108 27.67 0.52 7.21
CA PRO A 108 28.04 -0.22 8.42
C PRO A 108 27.97 -1.74 8.21
N ALA A 109 27.25 -2.19 7.18
CA ALA A 109 27.19 -3.55 6.71
C ALA A 109 28.12 -3.81 5.48
N THR A 110 29.17 -3.00 5.29
CA THR A 110 30.23 -3.29 4.31
C THR A 110 30.96 -4.57 4.72
N GLY A 111 30.90 -5.59 3.87
CA GLY A 111 31.56 -6.88 4.13
C GLY A 111 30.78 -7.83 5.04
N TRP A 112 29.55 -7.48 5.42
CA TRP A 112 28.59 -8.40 6.04
C TRP A 112 28.13 -9.47 5.04
N ASN A 113 27.64 -10.59 5.56
CA ASN A 113 26.97 -11.63 4.76
C ASN A 113 25.55 -11.17 4.40
N THR A 114 24.97 -11.72 3.34
CA THR A 114 23.57 -11.49 2.95
C THR A 114 22.74 -12.73 3.29
N PHE A 115 21.65 -12.55 4.03
CA PHE A 115 20.53 -13.49 4.06
C PHE A 115 19.58 -13.11 2.93
N GLN A 116 19.12 -14.12 2.19
CA GLN A 116 18.16 -13.96 1.12
C GLN A 116 17.29 -15.22 1.03
N ASP A 117 15.98 -15.04 0.96
CA ASP A 117 15.03 -16.08 0.56
C ASP A 117 14.26 -15.62 -0.70
N GLU A 118 13.04 -16.12 -0.92
CA GLU A 118 12.21 -15.80 -2.08
C GLU A 118 11.56 -14.41 -1.97
N ASN A 119 11.33 -13.92 -0.74
CA ASN A 119 10.49 -12.75 -0.45
C ASN A 119 11.26 -11.59 0.20
N TYR A 120 12.41 -11.85 0.84
CA TYR A 120 13.16 -10.81 1.55
C TYR A 120 14.68 -11.01 1.51
N THR A 121 15.39 -9.89 1.68
CA THR A 121 16.86 -9.86 1.82
C THR A 121 17.28 -8.91 2.93
N PHE A 122 18.35 -9.24 3.65
CA PHE A 122 19.02 -8.35 4.60
C PHE A 122 20.46 -8.78 4.82
N LYS A 123 21.32 -7.87 5.28
CA LYS A 123 22.70 -8.20 5.67
C LYS A 123 22.81 -8.54 7.16
N TYR A 124 23.75 -9.40 7.50
CA TYR A 124 24.09 -9.77 8.89
C TYR A 124 25.62 -9.90 9.07
N PRO A 125 26.17 -9.65 10.29
CA PRO A 125 27.61 -9.67 10.54
C PRO A 125 28.30 -10.94 10.01
N ASN A 126 29.45 -10.78 9.37
CA ASN A 126 30.10 -11.87 8.64
C ASN A 126 30.72 -12.95 9.55
N GLU A 127 30.89 -12.65 10.82
CA GLU A 127 31.27 -13.59 11.89
C GLU A 127 30.09 -14.38 12.47
N TRP A 128 28.84 -14.08 12.10
CA TRP A 128 27.67 -14.89 12.47
C TRP A 128 27.47 -16.02 11.45
N GLN A 129 27.00 -17.18 11.94
CA GLN A 129 26.68 -18.34 11.11
C GLN A 129 25.17 -18.53 11.06
N GLN A 130 24.58 -18.27 9.88
CA GLN A 130 23.22 -18.65 9.55
C GLN A 130 23.03 -20.16 9.75
N GLN A 131 21.99 -20.53 10.49
CA GLN A 131 21.57 -21.91 10.70
C GLN A 131 20.56 -22.33 9.62
N GLU A 132 20.26 -23.62 9.55
CA GLU A 132 19.17 -24.13 8.70
C GLU A 132 17.83 -23.52 9.15
N THR A 133 17.02 -23.09 8.18
CA THR A 133 15.68 -22.55 8.42
C THR A 133 14.75 -23.64 8.89
N ASN A 134 14.21 -23.50 10.10
CA ASN A 134 13.30 -24.46 10.71
C ASN A 134 11.84 -24.10 10.39
N LEU A 135 11.05 -25.10 9.99
CA LEU A 135 9.63 -24.93 9.64
C LEU A 135 8.72 -25.45 10.76
N PHE A 136 7.77 -24.62 11.18
CA PHE A 136 6.83 -24.86 12.28
C PHE A 136 5.39 -24.55 11.81
N GLY A 137 4.84 -25.40 10.95
CA GLY A 137 3.58 -25.12 10.26
C GLY A 137 3.78 -23.94 9.29
N SER A 138 2.95 -22.90 9.41
CA SER A 138 3.06 -21.68 8.59
C SER A 138 4.14 -20.69 9.05
N ARG A 139 4.95 -21.01 10.08
CA ARG A 139 6.07 -20.18 10.56
C ARG A 139 7.41 -20.77 10.13
N SER A 140 8.27 -19.97 9.50
CA SER A 140 9.70 -20.30 9.37
C SER A 140 10.52 -19.56 10.43
N VAL A 141 11.66 -20.12 10.83
CA VAL A 141 12.62 -19.47 11.73
C VAL A 141 14.04 -19.75 11.25
N THR A 142 14.77 -18.69 10.92
CA THR A 142 16.20 -18.72 10.62
C THR A 142 16.96 -18.08 11.76
N GLU A 143 17.83 -18.85 12.42
CA GLU A 143 18.69 -18.38 13.51
C GLU A 143 20.09 -18.05 13.01
N PHE A 144 20.73 -17.05 13.63
CA PHE A 144 22.08 -16.62 13.31
C PHE A 144 22.94 -16.74 14.56
N SER A 145 23.81 -17.73 14.57
CA SER A 145 24.63 -18.08 15.74
C SER A 145 25.93 -17.27 15.79
N TYR A 146 26.36 -16.91 16.99
CA TYR A 146 27.64 -16.26 17.25
C TYR A 146 28.28 -16.82 18.52
N GLN A 147 29.54 -17.24 18.37
CA GLN A 147 30.32 -17.96 19.39
C GLN A 147 29.61 -19.22 19.91
N SER A 148 28.85 -19.12 21.00
CA SER A 148 28.18 -20.25 21.68
C SER A 148 26.67 -20.07 21.89
N GLY A 149 26.05 -19.11 21.21
CA GLY A 149 24.62 -18.84 21.30
C GLY A 149 24.05 -18.17 20.05
N THR A 150 22.76 -17.84 20.10
CA THR A 150 22.01 -17.23 18.99
C THR A 150 21.70 -15.76 19.34
N PRO A 151 22.54 -14.78 18.96
CA PRO A 151 22.23 -13.37 19.16
C PRO A 151 20.98 -12.92 18.43
N PHE A 152 20.68 -13.47 17.25
CA PHE A 152 19.65 -12.95 16.36
C PHE A 152 18.88 -14.08 15.66
N GLY A 153 17.60 -13.85 15.43
CA GLY A 153 16.79 -14.67 14.55
C GLY A 153 15.79 -13.85 13.76
N PHE A 154 15.44 -14.37 12.60
CA PHE A 154 14.42 -13.87 11.71
C PHE A 154 13.34 -14.95 11.55
N SER A 155 12.08 -14.54 11.51
CA SER A 155 10.96 -15.45 11.26
C SER A 155 9.84 -14.74 10.52
N ASN A 156 9.29 -15.41 9.51
CA ASN A 156 8.01 -15.08 8.90
C ASN A 156 6.95 -16.08 9.36
N GLN A 157 5.70 -15.64 9.41
CA GLN A 157 4.54 -16.53 9.61
C GLN A 157 3.31 -15.99 8.91
N GLY A 158 2.43 -16.88 8.43
CA GLY A 158 1.12 -16.46 7.88
C GLY A 158 0.30 -15.62 8.88
N ASN A 159 -0.32 -14.56 8.40
CA ASN A 159 -1.14 -13.65 9.19
C ASN A 159 -2.51 -14.27 9.51
N TYR A 160 -2.56 -15.12 10.54
CA TYR A 160 -3.79 -15.79 10.96
C TYR A 160 -3.98 -15.76 12.49
N ASN A 161 -5.07 -15.15 12.93
CA ASN A 161 -5.53 -15.13 14.31
C ASN A 161 -6.43 -16.35 14.58
N GLN A 162 -5.88 -17.33 15.32
CA GLN A 162 -6.58 -18.57 15.67
C GLN A 162 -7.80 -18.37 16.59
N GLU A 163 -7.88 -17.25 17.33
CA GLU A 163 -9.03 -16.96 18.21
C GLU A 163 -10.23 -16.40 17.43
N THR A 164 -9.98 -15.59 16.39
CA THR A 164 -11.03 -14.92 15.61
C THR A 164 -11.32 -15.60 14.27
N GLY A 165 -10.41 -16.48 13.81
CA GLY A 165 -10.49 -17.15 12.52
C GLY A 165 -10.24 -16.23 11.31
N LYS A 166 -9.55 -15.10 11.53
CA LYS A 166 -9.27 -14.05 10.54
C LYS A 166 -7.83 -13.59 10.60
N GLU A 167 -7.37 -12.81 9.63
CA GLU A 167 -6.11 -12.08 9.71
C GLU A 167 -6.12 -11.02 10.83
N TYR A 168 -4.95 -10.71 11.40
CA TYR A 168 -4.77 -9.55 12.28
C TYR A 168 -4.81 -8.28 11.43
N SER A 169 -5.65 -7.32 11.83
CA SER A 169 -5.81 -6.06 11.08
C SER A 169 -4.72 -5.02 11.42
N THR A 170 -4.14 -5.11 12.62
CA THR A 170 -3.07 -4.22 13.10
C THR A 170 -2.00 -4.98 13.88
N LEU A 171 -0.79 -4.42 13.95
CA LEU A 171 0.29 -4.98 14.78
C LEU A 171 -0.01 -4.89 16.28
N ASP A 172 -0.83 -3.94 16.72
CA ASP A 172 -1.32 -3.86 18.11
C ASP A 172 -2.24 -5.05 18.47
N GLU A 173 -3.04 -5.52 17.51
CA GLU A 173 -3.88 -6.71 17.67
C GLU A 173 -3.02 -7.97 17.81
N TYR A 174 -2.02 -8.12 16.92
CA TYR A 174 -1.09 -9.25 16.94
C TYR A 174 -0.21 -9.30 18.20
N LEU A 175 0.39 -8.18 18.60
CA LEU A 175 1.23 -8.09 19.80
C LEU A 175 0.41 -8.27 21.09
N GLY A 176 -0.89 -7.99 21.03
CA GLY A 176 -1.76 -7.92 22.19
C GLY A 176 -1.50 -6.69 23.06
N LYS A 177 -2.55 -6.27 23.76
CA LYS A 177 -2.61 -4.97 24.45
C LYS A 177 -1.39 -4.62 25.31
N ALA A 178 -0.86 -5.56 26.09
CA ALA A 178 0.20 -5.28 27.07
C ALA A 178 1.59 -5.08 26.42
N ALA A 179 1.84 -5.65 25.25
CA ALA A 179 3.04 -5.39 24.46
C ALA A 179 2.85 -4.17 23.55
N ALA A 180 1.66 -4.04 22.93
CA ALA A 180 1.28 -2.86 22.14
C ALA A 180 1.44 -1.54 22.93
N GLU A 181 0.95 -1.46 24.17
CA GLU A 181 1.08 -0.28 25.05
C GLU A 181 2.54 0.08 25.41
N LYS A 182 3.50 -0.82 25.20
CA LYS A 182 4.94 -0.62 25.44
C LYS A 182 5.77 -0.54 24.16
N SER A 183 5.14 -0.80 23.01
CA SER A 183 5.79 -0.78 21.70
C SER A 183 6.04 0.65 21.22
N ILE A 184 7.00 0.80 20.31
CA ILE A 184 7.29 2.05 19.62
C ILE A 184 7.01 1.82 18.12
N ASP A 185 6.19 2.69 17.52
CA ASP A 185 6.01 2.71 16.07
C ASP A 185 7.30 3.18 15.38
N ILE A 186 7.81 2.36 14.47
CA ILE A 186 8.96 2.66 13.62
C ILE A 186 8.63 2.36 12.16
N GLN A 187 9.54 2.70 11.25
CA GLN A 187 9.43 2.39 9.82
C GLN A 187 10.59 1.48 9.40
N VAL A 188 10.29 0.42 8.66
CA VAL A 188 11.26 -0.55 8.14
C VAL A 188 10.87 -0.86 6.69
N ALA A 189 11.78 -0.63 5.74
CA ALA A 189 11.52 -0.79 4.30
C ALA A 189 10.15 -0.19 3.84
N GLY A 190 9.88 1.06 4.23
CA GLY A 190 8.63 1.77 3.91
C GLY A 190 7.37 1.28 4.65
N ASN A 191 7.47 0.22 5.46
CA ASN A 191 6.35 -0.39 6.14
C ASN A 191 6.33 -0.05 7.64
N LEU A 192 5.12 0.20 8.16
CA LEU A 192 4.89 0.42 9.59
C LEU A 192 5.26 -0.84 10.37
N ALA A 193 6.15 -0.67 11.33
CA ALA A 193 6.66 -1.73 12.18
C ALA A 193 6.57 -1.34 13.66
N LYS A 194 6.57 -2.34 14.54
CA LYS A 194 6.57 -2.18 15.99
C LYS A 194 7.89 -2.65 16.56
N PHE A 195 8.65 -1.74 17.15
CA PHE A 195 9.74 -2.08 18.05
C PHE A 195 9.18 -2.43 19.43
N VAL A 196 9.60 -3.56 19.98
CA VAL A 196 9.21 -4.05 21.30
C VAL A 196 10.47 -4.42 22.07
N ASP A 197 10.68 -3.78 23.22
CA ASP A 197 11.69 -4.21 24.20
C ASP A 197 11.02 -5.20 25.15
N ASP A 198 11.24 -6.49 24.92
CA ASP A 198 10.72 -7.58 25.74
C ASP A 198 11.73 -7.90 26.86
N PRO A 199 11.41 -7.59 28.13
CA PRO A 199 12.31 -7.85 29.24
C PRO A 199 12.49 -9.35 29.56
N GLY A 200 11.78 -10.24 28.85
CA GLY A 200 11.77 -11.66 29.10
C GLY A 200 10.85 -12.07 30.25
N ASP A 201 10.61 -13.38 30.35
CA ASP A 201 9.87 -13.98 31.46
C ASP A 201 10.61 -13.71 32.80
N PRO A 202 9.95 -13.32 33.91
CA PRO A 202 10.62 -12.92 35.16
C PRO A 202 11.53 -13.96 35.85
N GLY A 203 11.62 -15.19 35.31
CA GLY A 203 12.60 -16.21 35.70
C GLY A 203 13.82 -16.36 34.79
N HIS A 204 13.86 -15.68 33.63
CA HIS A 204 14.91 -15.80 32.61
C HIS A 204 15.59 -14.45 32.37
N VAL A 205 16.94 -14.43 32.35
CA VAL A 205 17.76 -13.20 32.24
C VAL A 205 17.98 -12.77 30.77
N ILE A 206 17.12 -13.21 29.85
CA ILE A 206 17.27 -12.97 28.40
C ILE A 206 16.27 -11.89 28.00
N THR A 207 16.78 -10.69 27.74
CA THR A 207 15.99 -9.59 27.17
C THR A 207 16.07 -9.65 25.65
N PHE A 208 14.93 -9.50 24.99
CA PHE A 208 14.83 -9.52 23.53
C PHE A 208 14.38 -8.16 23.03
N GLN A 209 15.16 -7.55 22.15
CA GLN A 209 14.65 -6.49 21.27
C GLN A 209 13.97 -7.18 20.09
N ARG A 210 12.73 -6.81 19.80
CA ARG A 210 11.96 -7.34 18.67
C ARG A 210 11.50 -6.22 17.76
N VAL A 211 11.53 -6.47 16.46
CA VAL A 211 10.83 -5.65 15.47
C VAL A 211 9.88 -6.53 14.69
N VAL A 212 8.60 -6.20 14.81
CA VAL A 212 7.51 -6.91 14.13
C VAL A 212 6.91 -6.00 13.08
N LEU A 213 6.71 -6.52 11.87
CA LEU A 213 6.00 -5.83 10.80
C LEU A 213 5.13 -6.82 10.01
N PHE A 214 4.17 -6.30 9.26
CA PHE A 214 3.51 -7.08 8.23
C PHE A 214 4.40 -7.16 6.98
N SER A 215 4.19 -8.18 6.16
CA SER A 215 4.59 -8.12 4.75
C SER A 215 3.83 -7.00 4.02
N THR A 216 4.28 -6.65 2.82
CA THR A 216 3.65 -5.65 1.94
C THR A 216 2.14 -5.89 1.76
N THR A 217 1.75 -7.16 1.57
CA THR A 217 0.37 -7.65 1.45
C THR A 217 -0.38 -7.79 2.76
N LYS A 218 0.33 -7.77 3.90
CA LYS A 218 -0.13 -8.30 5.20
C LYS A 218 -0.52 -9.77 5.21
N ALA A 219 -0.20 -10.55 4.18
CA ALA A 219 -0.40 -12.00 4.20
C ALA A 219 0.48 -12.69 5.25
N GLU A 220 1.57 -12.03 5.67
CA GLU A 220 2.54 -12.55 6.62
C GLU A 220 2.89 -11.51 7.70
N ILE A 221 3.42 -12.01 8.81
CA ILE A 221 3.98 -11.24 9.91
C ILE A 221 5.45 -11.63 10.02
N LEU A 222 6.33 -10.63 9.89
CA LEU A 222 7.77 -10.74 10.03
C LEU A 222 8.18 -10.33 11.45
N ASP A 223 9.07 -11.09 12.07
CA ASP A 223 9.49 -10.96 13.46
C ASP A 223 11.01 -11.15 13.55
N PHE A 224 11.70 -10.02 13.72
CA PHE A 224 13.15 -9.90 13.90
C PHE A 224 13.45 -9.83 15.39
N TYR A 225 14.19 -10.78 15.96
CA TYR A 225 14.50 -10.80 17.39
C TYR A 225 16.01 -10.80 17.67
N TYR A 226 16.44 -9.97 18.62
CA TYR A 226 17.83 -9.84 19.05
C TYR A 226 17.98 -9.96 20.58
N GLN A 227 18.84 -10.90 21.03
CA GLN A 227 19.10 -11.18 22.44
C GLN A 227 20.10 -10.17 23.04
N SER A 228 19.58 -9.04 23.51
CA SER A 228 20.39 -7.89 23.91
C SER A 228 21.22 -8.15 25.19
N SER A 229 20.69 -8.87 26.19
CA SER A 229 21.37 -9.02 27.49
C SER A 229 22.66 -9.84 27.48
N TYR A 230 22.90 -10.67 26.46
CA TYR A 230 24.12 -11.49 26.35
C TYR A 230 25.22 -10.80 25.53
N TYR A 231 24.86 -10.02 24.50
CA TYR A 231 25.80 -9.52 23.48
C TYR A 231 26.03 -7.99 23.50
N GLN A 232 25.37 -7.25 24.40
CA GLN A 232 25.42 -5.78 24.56
C GLN A 232 26.83 -5.15 24.71
N GLN A 233 27.87 -5.91 25.09
CA GLN A 233 29.24 -5.38 25.27
C GLN A 233 30.12 -5.49 24.02
N GLU A 234 29.75 -6.32 23.05
CA GLU A 234 30.58 -6.65 21.88
C GLU A 234 30.05 -5.98 20.59
N TYR A 235 28.73 -5.79 20.49
CA TYR A 235 28.09 -5.00 19.44
C TYR A 235 27.55 -3.67 19.96
N SER A 236 27.48 -2.65 19.11
CA SER A 236 26.81 -1.39 19.44
C SER A 236 25.33 -1.62 19.77
N GLU A 237 24.73 -0.73 20.57
CA GLU A 237 23.31 -0.75 20.97
C GLU A 237 22.29 -0.74 19.80
N ASN A 238 22.76 -0.67 18.54
CA ASN A 238 21.98 -0.49 17.32
C ASN A 238 22.17 -1.61 16.28
N ILE A 239 22.69 -2.80 16.65
CA ILE A 239 22.95 -3.87 15.66
C ILE A 239 21.68 -4.35 14.95
N LEU A 240 20.56 -4.49 15.67
CA LEU A 240 19.25 -4.79 15.09
C LEU A 240 18.81 -3.70 14.10
N THR A 241 18.99 -2.42 14.46
CA THR A 241 18.72 -1.27 13.59
C THR A 241 19.58 -1.28 12.32
N GLN A 242 20.84 -1.70 12.41
CA GLN A 242 21.73 -1.84 11.24
C GLN A 242 21.27 -2.96 10.30
N ILE A 243 20.92 -4.14 10.83
CA ILE A 243 20.32 -5.24 10.04
C ILE A 243 19.06 -4.74 9.33
N LEU A 244 18.13 -4.13 10.07
CA LEU A 244 16.88 -3.58 9.53
C LEU A 244 17.08 -2.45 8.51
N SER A 245 18.17 -1.67 8.61
CA SER A 245 18.50 -0.65 7.60
C SER A 245 18.84 -1.25 6.23
N THR A 246 19.31 -2.50 6.22
CA THR A 246 19.63 -3.27 5.01
C THR A 246 18.48 -4.18 4.54
N PHE A 247 17.42 -4.32 5.34
CA PHE A 247 16.28 -5.15 5.00
C PHE A 247 15.49 -4.58 3.81
N ARG A 248 15.15 -5.44 2.85
CA ARG A 248 14.29 -5.14 1.70
C ARG A 248 13.33 -6.30 1.45
N PHE A 249 12.14 -5.97 1.00
CA PHE A 249 11.23 -6.91 0.36
C PHE A 249 11.71 -7.16 -1.08
N LEU A 250 11.76 -8.42 -1.50
CA LEU A 250 12.05 -8.83 -2.89
C LEU A 250 10.80 -8.81 -3.77
N ASP A 251 9.64 -8.45 -3.20
CA ASP A 251 8.41 -8.05 -3.92
C ASP A 251 8.67 -6.98 -5.00
N PHE A 252 9.81 -6.30 -4.92
CA PHE A 252 10.32 -5.34 -5.90
C PHE A 252 11.79 -5.65 -6.20
N LEU A 253 12.03 -6.45 -7.25
CA LEU A 253 13.28 -6.29 -7.99
C LEU A 253 13.13 -5.03 -8.84
N ASP A 254 13.81 -3.96 -8.44
CA ASP A 254 13.92 -2.75 -9.24
C ASP A 254 14.43 -3.10 -10.65
N GLU A 255 13.96 -2.36 -11.66
CA GLU A 255 14.39 -2.53 -13.07
C GLU A 255 15.93 -2.45 -13.26
N GLU A 256 16.68 -1.95 -12.27
CA GLU A 256 18.15 -1.89 -12.29
C GLU A 256 18.87 -3.19 -11.83
N GLU A 257 18.26 -4.07 -11.03
CA GLU A 257 18.92 -5.33 -10.58
C GLU A 257 18.66 -6.52 -11.51
N LEU A 258 17.59 -6.49 -12.29
CA LEU A 258 17.35 -7.43 -13.39
C LEU A 258 18.03 -6.91 -14.67
N ASP A 259 19.04 -7.62 -15.23
CA ASP A 259 19.57 -7.37 -16.61
C ASP A 259 18.56 -7.85 -17.68
N VAL A 260 17.30 -7.48 -17.50
CA VAL A 260 16.17 -7.72 -18.41
C VAL A 260 16.07 -6.53 -19.35
N ARG A 261 16.26 -6.78 -20.63
CA ARG A 261 16.22 -5.72 -21.64
C ARG A 261 14.83 -5.64 -22.24
N TRP A 262 14.16 -4.52 -22.05
CA TRP A 262 12.84 -4.31 -22.62
C TRP A 262 12.90 -4.04 -24.13
N ARG A 263 11.91 -4.57 -24.85
CA ARG A 263 11.65 -4.29 -26.25
C ARG A 263 10.27 -3.70 -26.38
N GLN A 264 10.14 -2.63 -27.14
CA GLN A 264 8.85 -2.08 -27.51
C GLN A 264 8.28 -2.82 -28.75
N TYR A 265 6.97 -3.07 -28.75
CA TYR A 265 6.20 -3.48 -29.90
C TYR A 265 5.04 -2.51 -30.11
N THR A 266 4.71 -2.25 -31.37
CA THR A 266 3.54 -1.46 -31.76
C THR A 266 2.75 -2.25 -32.78
N ASP A 267 1.48 -2.52 -32.45
CA ASP A 267 0.55 -3.08 -33.42
C ASP A 267 -0.32 -2.00 -34.07
N ASN A 268 -0.45 -2.10 -35.40
CA ASN A 268 -1.15 -1.15 -36.23
C ASN A 268 -2.64 -1.47 -36.44
N GLU A 269 -3.08 -2.70 -36.15
CA GLU A 269 -4.47 -3.17 -36.31
C GLU A 269 -5.27 -2.88 -35.03
N LEU A 270 -4.80 -3.35 -33.88
CA LEU A 270 -5.33 -3.05 -32.55
C LEU A 270 -4.98 -1.66 -32.01
N LYS A 271 -4.04 -0.94 -32.63
CA LYS A 271 -3.64 0.42 -32.21
C LYS A 271 -3.03 0.47 -30.80
N ILE A 272 -2.22 -0.54 -30.47
CA ILE A 272 -1.56 -0.71 -29.17
C ILE A 272 -0.04 -0.58 -29.26
N THR A 273 0.58 -0.04 -28.22
CA THR A 273 2.03 -0.10 -28.00
C THR A 273 2.32 -0.54 -26.58
N PHE A 274 3.23 -1.49 -26.41
CA PHE A 274 3.62 -2.08 -25.12
C PHE A 274 5.09 -2.48 -25.12
N GLU A 275 5.64 -2.78 -23.95
CA GLU A 275 6.97 -3.37 -23.79
C GLU A 275 6.92 -4.81 -23.30
N TYR A 276 7.96 -5.58 -23.63
CA TYR A 276 8.10 -6.99 -23.27
C TYR A 276 9.60 -7.38 -23.14
N PRO A 277 9.95 -8.43 -22.38
CA PRO A 277 11.36 -8.81 -22.19
C PRO A 277 12.01 -9.29 -23.49
N ASP A 278 13.31 -9.02 -23.69
CA ASP A 278 14.02 -9.46 -24.90
C ASP A 278 14.26 -10.97 -24.97
N THR A 279 14.06 -11.69 -23.87
CA THR A 279 13.99 -13.16 -23.77
C THR A 279 12.67 -13.71 -24.31
N TRP A 280 11.61 -12.91 -24.38
CA TRP A 280 10.32 -13.27 -24.96
C TRP A 280 10.28 -13.02 -26.47
N SER A 281 9.30 -13.64 -27.13
CA SER A 281 8.97 -13.46 -28.55
C SER A 281 7.50 -13.12 -28.71
N VAL A 282 7.21 -12.11 -29.55
CA VAL A 282 5.87 -11.89 -30.10
C VAL A 282 5.68 -12.89 -31.23
N GLY A 283 4.77 -13.85 -31.02
CA GLY A 283 4.41 -14.87 -32.00
C GLY A 283 3.66 -14.29 -33.20
N SER A 284 3.99 -14.78 -34.40
CA SER A 284 3.28 -14.42 -35.65
C SER A 284 2.17 -15.39 -36.01
N ASP A 285 2.14 -16.58 -35.40
CA ASP A 285 1.09 -17.56 -35.62
C ASP A 285 -0.15 -17.21 -34.80
N ARG A 286 -1.24 -16.92 -35.50
CA ARG A 286 -2.58 -16.76 -34.93
C ARG A 286 -3.24 -18.15 -34.93
N PRO A 287 -3.33 -18.87 -33.79
CA PRO A 287 -3.95 -20.20 -33.75
C PRO A 287 -5.44 -20.15 -34.09
N TYR A 288 -6.11 -19.01 -33.87
CA TYR A 288 -7.51 -18.77 -34.20
C TYR A 288 -7.70 -17.35 -34.78
N PRO A 289 -8.79 -17.08 -35.54
CA PRO A 289 -8.99 -15.80 -36.22
C PRO A 289 -9.11 -14.58 -35.31
N ASP A 290 -9.58 -14.79 -34.08
CA ASP A 290 -9.93 -13.72 -33.14
C ASP A 290 -8.77 -13.35 -32.18
N PHE A 291 -7.67 -14.10 -32.21
CA PHE A 291 -6.46 -13.82 -31.43
C PHE A 291 -5.55 -12.85 -32.17
N PHE A 292 -5.09 -11.80 -31.48
CA PHE A 292 -4.24 -10.78 -32.10
C PHE A 292 -2.76 -10.99 -31.76
N TYR A 293 -2.39 -11.20 -30.49
CA TYR A 293 -1.00 -11.47 -30.08
C TYR A 293 -0.89 -12.65 -29.12
N LEU A 294 0.22 -13.35 -29.26
CA LEU A 294 0.79 -14.28 -28.28
C LEU A 294 2.19 -13.76 -27.97
N LEU A 295 2.46 -13.37 -26.73
CA LEU A 295 3.83 -13.24 -26.24
C LEU A 295 4.14 -14.47 -25.39
N SER A 296 5.29 -15.09 -25.62
CA SER A 296 5.80 -16.21 -24.80
C SER A 296 7.31 -16.10 -24.64
N ILE A 297 7.88 -16.87 -23.71
CA ILE A 297 9.32 -17.12 -23.68
C ILE A 297 9.76 -17.76 -25.01
N LYS A 298 11.00 -17.48 -25.44
CA LYS A 298 11.64 -18.15 -26.58
C LYS A 298 12.06 -19.58 -26.23
N GLY A 299 11.08 -20.47 -26.04
CA GLY A 299 11.29 -21.84 -25.52
C GLY A 299 10.58 -22.97 -26.27
N ASP A 300 9.40 -22.73 -26.86
CA ASP A 300 8.57 -23.75 -27.54
C ASP A 300 8.23 -24.96 -26.65
N GLU A 301 8.04 -24.73 -25.34
CA GLU A 301 7.47 -25.71 -24.42
C GLU A 301 6.03 -25.33 -24.03
N LEU A 302 5.15 -26.34 -23.91
CA LEU A 302 3.71 -26.20 -23.64
C LEU A 302 3.36 -25.65 -22.24
N LEU A 303 4.35 -25.17 -21.50
CA LEU A 303 4.27 -24.73 -20.09
C LEU A 303 4.85 -23.32 -19.88
N ASP A 304 5.44 -22.69 -20.90
CA ASP A 304 5.96 -21.31 -20.82
C ASP A 304 4.81 -20.33 -20.44
N PRO A 305 5.11 -19.23 -19.70
CA PRO A 305 4.15 -18.17 -19.47
C PRO A 305 3.78 -17.48 -20.79
N ILE A 306 2.49 -17.20 -20.96
CA ILE A 306 1.92 -16.63 -22.18
C ILE A 306 1.07 -15.40 -21.84
N ILE A 307 1.24 -14.31 -22.59
CA ILE A 307 0.29 -13.19 -22.65
C ILE A 307 -0.47 -13.28 -23.97
N THR A 308 -1.80 -13.34 -23.93
CA THR A 308 -2.66 -13.21 -25.11
C THR A 308 -3.49 -11.95 -25.09
N VAL A 309 -3.70 -11.35 -26.26
CA VAL A 309 -4.51 -10.14 -26.44
C VAL A 309 -5.61 -10.38 -27.46
N THR A 310 -6.86 -10.10 -27.07
CA THR A 310 -8.08 -10.38 -27.84
C THR A 310 -9.00 -9.15 -27.85
N SER A 311 -9.31 -8.58 -29.02
CA SER A 311 -10.33 -7.54 -29.17
C SER A 311 -11.70 -8.19 -29.39
N ASN A 312 -12.70 -7.81 -28.60
CA ASN A 312 -14.06 -8.35 -28.65
C ASN A 312 -15.07 -7.23 -28.89
N GLU A 313 -16.02 -7.40 -29.81
CA GLU A 313 -17.12 -6.44 -29.96
C GLU A 313 -17.92 -6.31 -28.66
N ASN A 314 -18.19 -5.07 -28.23
CA ASN A 314 -19.00 -4.76 -27.04
C ASN A 314 -20.31 -4.03 -27.43
N PRO A 315 -21.24 -4.69 -28.18
CA PRO A 315 -22.44 -4.04 -28.68
C PRO A 315 -23.43 -3.64 -27.57
N GLU A 316 -23.38 -4.35 -26.44
CA GLU A 316 -24.21 -4.07 -25.26
C GLU A 316 -23.66 -2.93 -24.40
N LYS A 317 -22.41 -2.49 -24.65
CA LYS A 317 -21.70 -1.43 -23.90
C LYS A 317 -21.58 -1.72 -22.41
N LEU A 318 -21.27 -2.98 -22.10
CA LEU A 318 -20.96 -3.42 -20.75
C LEU A 318 -19.66 -2.76 -20.29
N ASN A 319 -19.63 -2.30 -19.04
CA ASN A 319 -18.36 -1.88 -18.43
C ASN A 319 -17.48 -3.13 -18.14
N PRO A 320 -16.18 -2.97 -17.84
CA PRO A 320 -15.26 -4.10 -17.64
C PRO A 320 -15.71 -5.12 -16.57
N ARG A 321 -16.35 -4.66 -15.48
CA ARG A 321 -16.89 -5.52 -14.42
C ARG A 321 -18.13 -6.29 -14.90
N GLU A 322 -19.08 -5.61 -15.57
CA GLU A 322 -20.25 -6.27 -16.17
C GLU A 322 -19.86 -7.30 -17.25
N TRP A 323 -18.80 -7.01 -18.00
CA TRP A 323 -18.22 -7.95 -18.96
C TRP A 323 -17.63 -9.18 -18.26
N PHE A 324 -16.88 -8.99 -17.18
CA PHE A 324 -16.38 -10.09 -16.35
C PHE A 324 -17.50 -10.95 -15.77
N GLU A 325 -18.60 -10.38 -15.26
CA GLU A 325 -19.73 -11.17 -14.73
C GLU A 325 -20.29 -12.16 -15.78
N ASN A 326 -20.40 -11.72 -17.04
CA ASN A 326 -20.78 -12.59 -18.16
C ASN A 326 -19.74 -13.68 -18.50
N LYS A 327 -18.50 -13.55 -18.02
CA LYS A 327 -17.40 -14.51 -18.15
C LYS A 327 -17.08 -15.27 -16.86
N ARG A 328 -17.74 -14.96 -15.73
CA ARG A 328 -17.40 -15.48 -14.38
C ARG A 328 -17.30 -17.00 -14.30
N ASN A 329 -18.09 -17.71 -15.10
CA ASN A 329 -18.10 -19.18 -15.20
C ASN A 329 -16.84 -19.80 -15.84
N ASN A 330 -15.97 -18.99 -16.46
CA ASN A 330 -14.69 -19.43 -17.00
C ASN A 330 -13.60 -19.53 -15.91
N PHE A 331 -13.82 -18.90 -14.75
CA PHE A 331 -12.91 -18.90 -13.61
C PHE A 331 -13.40 -19.85 -12.52
N HIS A 332 -12.49 -20.36 -11.69
CA HIS A 332 -12.88 -21.23 -10.58
C HIS A 332 -13.89 -20.51 -9.63
N PRO A 333 -14.95 -21.19 -9.16
CA PRO A 333 -16.00 -20.55 -8.36
C PRO A 333 -15.53 -20.04 -7.00
N VAL A 334 -14.42 -20.58 -6.46
CA VAL A 334 -13.91 -20.25 -5.11
C VAL A 334 -12.55 -19.55 -5.11
N LEU A 335 -11.69 -19.83 -6.11
CA LEU A 335 -10.27 -19.41 -6.11
C LEU A 335 -10.01 -18.11 -6.89
N MET A 336 -11.02 -17.59 -7.59
CA MET A 336 -10.93 -16.32 -8.30
C MET A 336 -10.94 -15.16 -7.29
N ASN A 337 -9.98 -14.25 -7.42
CA ASN A 337 -9.89 -13.01 -6.67
C ASN A 337 -10.11 -11.80 -7.60
N GLU A 338 -10.90 -10.83 -7.13
CA GLU A 338 -11.03 -9.54 -7.80
C GLU A 338 -9.84 -8.66 -7.41
N LEU A 339 -8.94 -8.38 -8.35
CA LEU A 339 -7.73 -7.63 -8.06
C LEU A 339 -8.04 -6.12 -8.03
N GLY A 340 -8.87 -5.62 -8.94
CA GLY A 340 -9.46 -4.29 -8.80
C GLY A 340 -9.88 -3.61 -10.09
N GLU A 341 -10.52 -2.45 -9.94
CA GLU A 341 -10.81 -1.50 -11.02
C GLU A 341 -9.63 -0.54 -11.17
N VAL A 342 -9.11 -0.43 -12.40
CA VAL A 342 -7.91 0.34 -12.73
C VAL A 342 -8.13 1.16 -14.01
N SER A 343 -7.17 2.02 -14.34
CA SER A 343 -7.04 2.65 -15.65
C SER A 343 -5.86 2.05 -16.41
N ILE A 344 -6.06 1.67 -17.68
CA ILE A 344 -5.02 1.18 -18.60
C ILE A 344 -5.11 1.97 -19.89
N GLY A 345 -4.00 2.58 -20.31
CA GLY A 345 -3.92 3.55 -21.42
C GLY A 345 -4.88 4.75 -21.28
N GLY A 346 -5.36 5.04 -20.07
CA GLY A 346 -6.39 6.05 -19.79
C GLY A 346 -7.84 5.58 -19.97
N TYR A 347 -8.06 4.29 -20.25
CA TYR A 347 -9.38 3.66 -20.34
C TYR A 347 -9.74 2.88 -19.07
N PRO A 348 -11.03 2.80 -18.68
CA PRO A 348 -11.47 1.97 -17.57
C PRO A 348 -11.13 0.49 -17.82
N ALA A 349 -10.63 -0.18 -16.79
CA ALA A 349 -10.32 -1.59 -16.83
C ALA A 349 -10.63 -2.28 -15.50
N PHE A 350 -10.78 -3.60 -15.56
CA PHE A 350 -10.99 -4.46 -14.40
C PHE A 350 -10.08 -5.68 -14.50
N ILE A 351 -9.35 -5.97 -13.42
CA ILE A 351 -8.40 -7.08 -13.34
C ILE A 351 -8.92 -8.14 -12.36
N VAL A 352 -8.87 -9.40 -12.78
CA VAL A 352 -9.15 -10.58 -11.96
C VAL A 352 -8.01 -11.58 -12.06
N GLY A 353 -7.82 -12.39 -11.01
CA GLY A 353 -6.78 -13.41 -10.94
C GLY A 353 -7.27 -14.71 -10.30
N GLN A 354 -6.57 -15.81 -10.55
CA GLN A 354 -6.71 -17.07 -9.82
C GLN A 354 -5.33 -17.77 -9.71
N PRO A 355 -5.05 -18.45 -8.59
CA PRO A 355 -3.75 -19.08 -8.33
C PRO A 355 -3.52 -20.34 -9.18
N ASP A 356 -2.24 -20.75 -9.29
CA ASP A 356 -1.89 -22.11 -9.71
C ASP A 356 -2.29 -23.10 -8.60
N THR A 357 -3.11 -24.09 -8.93
CA THR A 357 -3.61 -25.15 -8.04
C THR A 357 -3.79 -26.44 -8.83
N CYS A 358 -4.15 -27.55 -8.17
CA CYS A 358 -4.46 -28.79 -8.90
C CYS A 358 -5.69 -28.67 -9.82
N ASP A 359 -6.58 -27.71 -9.57
CA ASP A 359 -7.82 -27.47 -10.32
C ASP A 359 -7.72 -26.28 -11.29
N THR A 360 -6.67 -25.46 -11.20
CA THR A 360 -6.50 -24.20 -11.95
C THR A 360 -5.06 -23.93 -12.33
N ALA A 361 -4.80 -23.59 -13.59
CA ALA A 361 -3.57 -22.86 -13.93
C ALA A 361 -3.61 -21.44 -13.34
N LEU A 362 -2.43 -20.87 -13.08
CA LEU A 362 -2.30 -19.44 -12.80
C LEU A 362 -2.88 -18.66 -13.99
N LEU A 363 -3.86 -17.81 -13.72
CA LEU A 363 -4.52 -17.01 -14.73
C LEU A 363 -4.82 -15.61 -14.18
N MET A 364 -4.33 -14.59 -14.87
CA MET A 364 -4.72 -13.19 -14.63
C MET A 364 -5.32 -12.61 -15.90
N VAL A 365 -6.41 -11.87 -15.76
CA VAL A 365 -7.13 -11.29 -16.91
C VAL A 365 -7.46 -9.84 -16.65
N ALA A 366 -7.05 -8.96 -17.58
CA ALA A 366 -7.44 -7.56 -17.62
C ALA A 366 -8.46 -7.34 -18.75
N TYR A 367 -9.64 -6.83 -18.39
CA TYR A 367 -10.66 -6.35 -19.33
C TYR A 367 -10.55 -4.84 -19.44
N VAL A 368 -10.35 -4.28 -20.64
CA VAL A 368 -10.19 -2.84 -20.88
C VAL A 368 -11.29 -2.36 -21.85
N ASP A 369 -12.15 -1.46 -21.38
CA ASP A 369 -13.22 -0.87 -22.20
C ASP A 369 -12.70 0.33 -22.98
N ARG A 370 -12.48 0.14 -24.29
CA ARG A 370 -12.02 1.21 -25.18
C ARG A 370 -13.17 2.01 -25.81
N GLY A 371 -14.40 1.81 -25.32
CA GLY A 371 -15.63 2.48 -25.76
C GLY A 371 -16.18 2.05 -27.12
N HIS A 372 -15.41 1.27 -27.88
CA HIS A 372 -15.80 0.67 -29.17
C HIS A 372 -15.69 -0.86 -29.16
N ASP A 373 -14.78 -1.40 -28.36
CA ASP A 373 -14.56 -2.82 -28.12
C ASP A 373 -14.12 -3.07 -26.67
N MET A 374 -14.19 -4.32 -26.24
CA MET A 374 -13.59 -4.80 -25.00
C MET A 374 -12.30 -5.54 -25.33
N LEU A 375 -11.16 -4.98 -24.92
CA LEU A 375 -9.88 -5.67 -25.02
C LEU A 375 -9.74 -6.60 -23.83
N THR A 376 -9.56 -7.89 -24.10
CA THR A 376 -9.26 -8.91 -23.09
C THR A 376 -7.77 -9.26 -23.20
N ILE A 377 -7.07 -9.18 -22.08
CA ILE A 377 -5.64 -9.48 -21.99
C ILE A 377 -5.48 -10.56 -20.92
N ASP A 378 -5.12 -11.77 -21.35
CA ASP A 378 -4.96 -12.92 -20.48
C ASP A 378 -3.46 -13.22 -20.29
N TYR A 379 -3.04 -13.46 -19.06
CA TYR A 379 -1.73 -14.03 -18.70
C TYR A 379 -1.95 -15.41 -18.09
N THR A 380 -1.26 -16.42 -18.60
CA THR A 380 -1.35 -17.80 -18.12
C THR A 380 0.03 -18.40 -17.94
N GLU A 381 0.23 -19.16 -16.86
CA GLU A 381 1.47 -19.89 -16.53
C GLU A 381 1.10 -21.26 -15.93
N TYR A 382 1.93 -22.29 -16.15
CA TYR A 382 1.61 -23.67 -15.78
C TYR A 382 2.75 -24.33 -14.97
N ASN A 383 2.39 -25.13 -13.96
CA ASN A 383 3.33 -25.94 -13.14
C ASN A 383 4.41 -25.09 -12.45
N ASN A 384 4.00 -24.09 -11.68
CA ASN A 384 4.95 -23.21 -11.01
C ASN A 384 5.67 -23.90 -9.83
N THR A 385 6.91 -24.34 -10.05
CA THR A 385 7.82 -24.84 -8.99
C THR A 385 8.78 -23.78 -8.44
N SER A 386 8.63 -22.50 -8.81
CA SER A 386 9.53 -21.40 -8.44
C SER A 386 8.74 -20.14 -8.09
N ILE A 387 8.58 -19.89 -6.79
CA ILE A 387 7.65 -18.91 -6.23
C ILE A 387 7.95 -17.47 -6.73
N PHE A 388 7.00 -16.97 -7.54
CA PHE A 388 6.56 -15.58 -7.74
C PHE A 388 7.42 -14.48 -8.39
N THR A 389 8.75 -14.55 -8.48
CA THR A 389 9.54 -13.29 -8.66
C THR A 389 9.83 -12.76 -10.08
N SER A 390 9.84 -13.55 -11.16
CA SER A 390 10.32 -13.08 -12.48
C SER A 390 9.27 -12.94 -13.59
N ASN A 391 8.32 -13.87 -13.72
CA ASN A 391 7.40 -13.90 -14.87
C ASN A 391 6.14 -13.03 -14.68
N HIS A 392 5.59 -12.94 -13.45
CA HIS A 392 4.48 -12.02 -13.15
C HIS A 392 4.87 -10.56 -13.42
N PHE A 393 6.14 -10.21 -13.17
CA PHE A 393 6.69 -8.88 -13.45
C PHE A 393 6.63 -8.53 -14.95
N ALA A 394 6.80 -9.51 -15.85
CA ALA A 394 6.63 -9.30 -17.28
C ALA A 394 5.19 -8.92 -17.65
N PHE A 395 4.18 -9.46 -16.94
CA PHE A 395 2.78 -9.08 -17.16
C PHE A 395 2.43 -7.73 -16.54
N TYR A 396 2.94 -7.43 -15.33
CA TYR A 396 2.86 -6.10 -14.74
C TYR A 396 3.46 -5.03 -15.67
N HIS A 397 4.69 -5.24 -16.17
CA HIS A 397 5.37 -4.31 -17.07
C HIS A 397 4.65 -4.16 -18.41
N PHE A 398 4.12 -5.26 -18.95
CA PHE A 398 3.28 -5.22 -20.15
C PHE A 398 2.07 -4.30 -19.93
N LEU A 399 1.34 -4.45 -18.83
CA LEU A 399 0.16 -3.63 -18.52
C LEU A 399 0.51 -2.18 -18.12
N SER A 400 1.64 -1.96 -17.44
CA SER A 400 2.11 -0.63 -17.03
C SER A 400 2.60 0.20 -18.22
N THR A 401 3.19 -0.44 -19.24
CA THR A 401 3.63 0.20 -20.49
C THR A 401 2.59 0.20 -21.61
N LEU A 402 1.51 -0.60 -21.49
CA LEU A 402 0.44 -0.66 -22.49
C LEU A 402 -0.23 0.72 -22.69
N SER A 403 -0.25 1.13 -23.95
CA SER A 403 -0.77 2.41 -24.42
C SER A 403 -1.53 2.24 -25.74
N PHE A 404 -2.39 3.22 -26.05
CA PHE A 404 -3.24 3.24 -27.25
C PHE A 404 -2.97 4.50 -28.08
N ASP A 405 -3.07 4.39 -29.41
CA ASP A 405 -2.75 5.50 -30.35
C ASP A 405 -3.40 6.84 -29.93
N GLY A 406 -2.58 7.83 -29.62
CA GLY A 406 -3.00 9.23 -29.40
C GLY A 406 -3.18 9.67 -27.94
N VAL A 407 -3.01 8.79 -26.94
CA VAL A 407 -3.00 9.17 -25.51
C VAL A 407 -1.59 8.99 -24.93
N ALA A 408 -1.06 10.06 -24.32
CA ALA A 408 0.28 10.01 -23.72
C ALA A 408 0.33 9.08 -22.49
N VAL A 409 1.46 8.38 -22.36
CA VAL A 409 1.86 7.56 -21.21
C VAL A 409 1.71 8.36 -19.90
N GLY A 410 1.28 7.69 -18.81
CA GLY A 410 1.15 8.30 -17.48
C GLY A 410 -0.25 8.26 -16.84
N LYS A 411 -1.12 7.34 -17.26
CA LYS A 411 -2.45 7.10 -16.64
C LYS A 411 -2.72 5.65 -16.28
N ASN A 412 -1.68 4.81 -16.25
CA ASN A 412 -1.83 3.43 -15.84
C ASN A 412 -1.82 3.41 -14.32
N THR A 413 -2.93 2.98 -13.70
CA THR A 413 -3.06 2.85 -12.24
C THR A 413 -2.96 1.38 -11.82
N VAL A 414 -2.20 0.62 -12.60
CA VAL A 414 -1.89 -0.78 -12.34
C VAL A 414 -0.76 -0.78 -11.31
N ASP A 415 -1.06 -1.29 -10.12
CA ASP A 415 -0.13 -1.43 -9.01
C ASP A 415 0.45 -2.86 -9.02
N SER A 416 1.73 -3.03 -8.68
CA SER A 416 2.37 -4.35 -8.68
C SER A 416 1.76 -5.30 -7.64
N SER A 417 1.14 -4.77 -6.57
CA SER A 417 0.42 -5.56 -5.57
C SER A 417 -0.78 -6.33 -6.13
N PHE A 418 -1.34 -5.92 -7.29
CA PHE A 418 -2.40 -6.71 -7.95
C PHE A 418 -1.90 -8.07 -8.45
N PHE A 419 -0.59 -8.26 -8.64
CA PHE A 419 -0.01 -9.50 -9.20
C PHE A 419 0.46 -10.47 -8.11
N GLN A 420 0.23 -10.12 -6.84
CA GLN A 420 0.36 -10.97 -5.66
C GLN A 420 -0.94 -11.77 -5.47
N ILE A 421 -1.19 -12.75 -6.35
CA ILE A 421 -2.33 -13.67 -6.18
C ILE A 421 -2.10 -14.46 -4.88
N PRO A 422 -3.07 -14.49 -3.95
CA PRO A 422 -2.90 -15.19 -2.67
C PRO A 422 -2.61 -16.68 -2.89
N PRO A 423 -1.78 -17.30 -2.03
CA PRO A 423 -1.48 -18.71 -2.13
C PRO A 423 -2.75 -19.56 -2.08
N ALA A 424 -2.74 -20.68 -2.81
CA ALA A 424 -3.83 -21.63 -2.80
C ALA A 424 -4.16 -22.03 -1.34
N PRO A 425 -5.45 -22.09 -0.94
CA PRO A 425 -5.82 -22.63 0.36
C PRO A 425 -5.29 -24.08 0.49
N GLU A 426 -4.92 -24.51 1.70
CA GLU A 426 -4.26 -25.82 1.92
C GLU A 426 -4.98 -27.00 1.26
N ASP A 427 -6.32 -26.98 1.23
CA ASP A 427 -7.18 -28.01 0.58
C ASP A 427 -7.02 -28.10 -0.96
N TYR A 428 -6.40 -27.10 -1.61
CA TYR A 428 -6.18 -26.97 -3.05
C TYR A 428 -4.69 -27.02 -3.45
N VAL A 429 -3.77 -27.07 -2.47
CA VAL A 429 -2.35 -27.29 -2.71
C VAL A 429 -2.13 -28.76 -3.09
N CYS A 430 -1.37 -29.03 -4.14
CA CYS A 430 -1.13 -30.40 -4.55
C CYS A 430 -0.25 -31.13 -3.55
N GLU A 431 -0.77 -32.21 -2.95
CA GLU A 431 0.07 -33.20 -2.26
C GLU A 431 1.10 -33.75 -3.27
N ASN A 432 2.37 -33.34 -3.10
CA ASN A 432 3.46 -33.81 -3.94
C ASN A 432 3.53 -35.34 -3.90
N SER A 433 3.20 -35.99 -5.02
CA SER A 433 3.34 -37.43 -5.19
C SER A 433 4.81 -37.80 -5.41
N ASN A 434 5.55 -37.93 -4.29
CA ASN A 434 6.91 -38.47 -4.10
C ASN A 434 7.84 -38.56 -5.32
#